data_AF-A0A970SQL8-F1
#
_entry.id   AF-A0A970SQL8-F1
#
_cell.length_a   1.000
_cell.length_b   1.000
_cell.length_c   1.000
_cell.angle_alpha   90.00
_cell.angle_beta   90.00
_cell.angle_gamma   90.00
#
_symmetry.space_group_name_H-M   'P 1'
#
loop_
_entity.id
_entity.type
_entity.pdbx_description
1 polymer ?
#
loop_
_entity_poly.entity_id
_entity_poly.type
_entity_poly.pdbx_seq_one_letter_code
_entity_poly.pdbx_strand_id
1 'polypeptide(L)'
;TRVREVWNHGIPAISTPFYTWKETKTYPWATREEREASVKQNWDDNNNVSNQPTSNNHYLDGNNYRQVDYSKKSDMNVIDFPMHWNFKNAYDAFNLAKSTDHVYSDATWNVTYIDSHDYAPDGAPEGERFNQHQNVWAENLSLIFTFRGIPTLYYGSEIEFQKGKRIDVGPNDKLSNTGRAYFGDHIEGNLNVTDFGKYTNASGQIATTLNHPLAKHVRSLNLIRRGIPALQKGQYSVSDLNGGLSYKRRYSDDKTDSFALISVSNGATFYNIPNGTYVDAVTGHTMNVTNNTLSISLNTKGNLRVYVLNTAKTPAPGKLAEVGTYLN
;
A
#
# COMPACT_ATOMS: atom_id res chain seq x y z
N THR A 1 0.73 -17.50 18.36
CA THR A 1 0.98 -16.08 18.06
C THR A 1 1.33 -15.97 16.60
N ARG A 2 0.73 -15.03 15.86
CA ARG A 2 1.09 -14.80 14.44
C ARG A 2 2.47 -14.14 14.37
N VAL A 3 3.24 -14.47 13.33
CA VAL A 3 4.65 -14.05 13.18
C VAL A 3 4.71 -12.74 12.40
N ARG A 4 5.32 -11.71 12.99
CA ARG A 4 5.51 -10.38 12.37
C ARG A 4 6.84 -10.22 11.61
N GLU A 5 7.69 -11.24 11.71
CA GLU A 5 9.02 -11.25 11.13
C GLU A 5 8.94 -11.31 9.60
N VAL A 6 9.84 -10.59 8.92
CA VAL A 6 9.96 -10.70 7.45
C VAL A 6 10.57 -12.03 7.02
N TRP A 7 11.46 -12.57 7.85
CA TRP A 7 12.00 -13.92 7.74
C TRP A 7 11.40 -14.77 8.85
N ASN A 8 10.43 -15.60 8.53
CA ASN A 8 9.70 -16.45 9.46
C ASN A 8 10.68 -17.35 10.24
N HIS A 9 10.87 -17.05 11.52
CA HIS A 9 11.83 -17.70 12.41
C HIS A 9 13.26 -17.74 11.87
N GLY A 10 13.64 -16.72 11.09
CA GLY A 10 14.96 -16.63 10.48
C GLY A 10 15.20 -17.59 9.32
N ILE A 11 14.14 -18.15 8.71
CA ILE A 11 14.25 -19.12 7.62
C ILE A 11 13.73 -18.53 6.29
N PRO A 12 14.62 -18.18 5.34
CA PRO A 12 14.22 -17.62 4.06
C PRO A 12 13.27 -18.49 3.23
N ALA A 13 13.55 -19.79 3.09
CA ALA A 13 12.80 -20.69 2.20
C ALA A 13 11.28 -20.80 2.50
N ILE A 14 10.83 -20.39 3.69
CA ILE A 14 9.40 -20.35 4.09
C ILE A 14 8.87 -18.94 4.31
N SER A 15 9.57 -17.93 3.78
CA SER A 15 9.25 -16.52 3.93
C SER A 15 8.94 -15.90 2.58
N THR A 16 7.97 -14.98 2.53
CA THR A 16 7.52 -14.39 1.27
C THR A 16 8.61 -13.69 0.44
N PRO A 17 9.59 -12.95 1.00
CA PRO A 17 10.58 -12.24 0.19
C PRO A 17 11.45 -13.18 -0.64
N PHE A 18 11.71 -14.40 -0.16
CA PHE A 18 12.54 -15.41 -0.83
C PHE A 18 12.08 -15.68 -2.25
N TYR A 19 10.76 -15.81 -2.45
CA TYR A 19 10.17 -16.14 -3.75
C TYR A 19 10.23 -14.99 -4.76
N THR A 20 10.60 -13.77 -4.34
CA THR A 20 10.79 -12.63 -5.26
C THR A 20 12.13 -12.66 -5.98
N TRP A 21 13.05 -13.54 -5.56
CA TRP A 21 14.39 -13.67 -6.10
C TRP A 21 14.49 -14.85 -7.06
N LYS A 22 15.22 -14.67 -8.16
CA LYS A 22 15.50 -15.72 -9.13
C LYS A 22 16.31 -16.83 -8.47
N GLU A 23 15.98 -18.08 -8.77
CA GLU A 23 16.76 -19.23 -8.31
C GLU A 23 18.22 -19.13 -8.77
N THR A 24 19.15 -19.42 -7.86
CA THR A 24 20.60 -19.39 -8.10
C THR A 24 21.16 -20.75 -8.51
N LYS A 25 20.36 -21.81 -8.40
CA LYS A 25 20.76 -23.21 -8.60
C LYS A 25 19.62 -24.00 -9.22
N THR A 26 19.96 -24.94 -10.09
CA THR A 26 19.01 -25.91 -10.67
C THR A 26 18.99 -27.17 -9.82
N TYR A 27 17.79 -27.69 -9.56
CA TYR A 27 17.60 -28.94 -8.80
C TYR A 27 16.94 -30.00 -9.70
N PRO A 28 17.32 -31.29 -9.63
CA PRO A 28 16.64 -32.38 -10.34
C PRO A 28 15.18 -32.53 -9.91
N TRP A 29 14.28 -32.88 -10.83
CA TRP A 29 12.85 -32.95 -10.53
C TRP A 29 12.07 -34.00 -11.35
N ALA A 30 12.75 -34.88 -12.09
CA ALA A 30 12.11 -35.85 -12.99
C ALA A 30 11.37 -36.94 -12.22
N THR A 31 11.98 -37.50 -11.17
CA THR A 31 11.35 -38.54 -10.33
C THR A 31 10.80 -37.98 -9.01
N ARG A 32 9.99 -38.79 -8.31
CA ARG A 32 9.52 -38.41 -6.97
C ARG A 32 10.69 -38.30 -6.00
N GLU A 33 11.61 -39.26 -6.06
CA GLU A 33 12.78 -39.34 -5.20
C GLU A 33 13.70 -38.13 -5.41
N GLU A 34 13.88 -37.71 -6.67
CA GLU A 34 14.61 -36.47 -7.01
C GLU A 34 13.91 -35.24 -6.44
N ARG A 35 12.60 -35.12 -6.59
CA ARG A 35 11.86 -33.97 -6.04
C ARG A 35 11.97 -33.88 -4.52
N GLU A 36 11.86 -35.00 -3.81
CA GLU A 36 12.00 -35.04 -2.35
C GLU A 36 13.40 -34.64 -1.89
N ALA A 37 14.44 -35.18 -2.55
CA ALA A 37 15.83 -34.81 -2.27
C ALA A 37 16.10 -33.33 -2.59
N SER A 38 15.58 -32.83 -3.72
CA SER A 38 15.73 -31.45 -4.17
C SER A 38 15.05 -30.44 -3.24
N VAL A 39 13.88 -30.75 -2.69
CA VAL A 39 13.22 -29.90 -1.69
C VAL A 39 14.10 -29.76 -0.44
N LYS A 40 14.66 -30.87 0.05
CA LYS A 40 15.57 -30.85 1.20
C LYS A 40 16.86 -30.07 0.89
N GLN A 41 17.45 -30.27 -0.28
CA GLN A 41 18.65 -29.53 -0.68
C GLN A 41 18.38 -28.04 -0.83
N ASN A 42 17.24 -27.65 -1.43
CA ASN A 42 16.85 -26.24 -1.57
C ASN A 42 16.68 -25.57 -0.21
N TRP A 43 16.05 -26.27 0.75
CA TRP A 43 15.96 -25.82 2.13
C TRP A 43 17.35 -25.62 2.75
N ASP A 44 18.23 -26.61 2.67
CA ASP A 44 19.57 -26.55 3.27
C ASP A 44 20.42 -25.42 2.66
N ASP A 45 20.30 -25.19 1.35
CA ASP A 45 21.00 -24.12 0.64
C ASP A 45 20.51 -22.71 1.04
N ASN A 46 19.28 -22.58 1.55
CA ASN A 46 18.60 -21.30 1.79
C ASN A 46 18.07 -21.09 3.21
N ASN A 47 18.49 -21.88 4.20
CA ASN A 47 18.01 -21.77 5.58
C ASN A 47 18.66 -20.63 6.40
N ASN A 48 19.56 -19.84 5.80
CA ASN A 48 20.29 -18.75 6.45
C ASN A 48 20.02 -17.41 5.78
N VAL A 49 19.52 -16.45 6.56
CA VAL A 49 19.20 -15.07 6.12
C VAL A 49 20.42 -14.35 5.55
N SER A 50 21.62 -14.57 6.08
CA SER A 50 22.83 -13.88 5.62
C SER A 50 23.23 -14.22 4.18
N ASN A 51 22.71 -15.32 3.63
CA ASN A 51 22.94 -15.71 2.24
C ASN A 51 21.95 -15.05 1.27
N GLN A 52 20.93 -14.34 1.79
CA GLN A 52 19.87 -13.79 0.96
C GLN A 52 20.31 -12.45 0.33
N PRO A 53 19.99 -12.24 -0.96
CA PRO A 53 20.28 -10.99 -1.63
C PRO A 53 19.45 -9.84 -1.07
N THR A 54 19.90 -8.61 -1.34
CA THR A 54 19.17 -7.39 -1.03
C THR A 54 19.04 -6.52 -2.28
N SER A 55 18.00 -5.69 -2.33
CA SER A 55 17.78 -4.70 -3.38
C SER A 55 17.68 -3.30 -2.79
N ASN A 56 17.91 -2.30 -3.64
CA ASN A 56 17.54 -0.93 -3.37
C ASN A 56 16.45 -0.44 -4.35
N ASN A 57 15.77 -1.34 -5.06
CA ASN A 57 14.83 -1.01 -6.13
C ASN A 57 13.65 -0.11 -5.69
N HIS A 58 13.30 -0.18 -4.40
CA HIS A 58 12.23 0.58 -3.77
C HIS A 58 12.66 1.98 -3.30
N TYR A 59 13.97 2.25 -3.14
CA TYR A 59 14.49 3.50 -2.60
C TYR A 59 14.80 4.54 -3.67
N LEU A 60 14.59 5.81 -3.37
CA LEU A 60 15.21 6.92 -4.10
C LEU A 60 16.67 7.07 -3.65
N ASP A 61 17.49 7.65 -4.52
CA ASP A 61 18.78 8.21 -4.12
C ASP A 61 18.63 9.71 -3.86
N GLY A 62 18.51 10.07 -2.58
CA GLY A 62 18.03 11.38 -2.15
C GLY A 62 16.60 11.62 -2.66
N ASN A 63 16.48 12.47 -3.69
CA ASN A 63 15.22 12.75 -4.40
C ASN A 63 15.20 12.22 -5.84
N ASN A 64 16.25 11.51 -6.28
CA ASN A 64 16.38 11.03 -7.65
C ASN A 64 15.80 9.63 -7.79
N TYR A 65 14.99 9.44 -8.84
CA TYR A 65 14.58 8.12 -9.29
C TYR A 65 15.77 7.44 -9.97
N ARG A 66 15.93 6.14 -9.73
CA ARG A 66 17.01 5.32 -10.28
C ARG A 66 16.46 4.20 -11.13
N GLN A 67 17.26 3.76 -12.09
CA GLN A 67 16.97 2.55 -12.85
C GLN A 67 16.84 1.35 -11.89
N VAL A 68 15.78 0.57 -12.10
CA VAL A 68 15.48 -0.63 -11.33
C VAL A 68 16.33 -1.79 -11.86
N ASP A 69 16.94 -2.57 -10.96
CA ASP A 69 17.72 -3.75 -11.31
C ASP A 69 16.89 -5.03 -11.12
N TYR A 70 16.49 -5.64 -12.24
CA TYR A 70 15.78 -6.91 -12.26
C TYR A 70 16.66 -8.11 -12.62
N SER A 71 17.99 -7.97 -12.63
CA SER A 71 18.91 -9.07 -12.98
C SER A 71 18.76 -10.32 -12.11
N LYS A 72 18.31 -10.14 -10.86
CA LYS A 72 18.07 -11.19 -9.86
C LYS A 72 16.60 -11.35 -9.48
N LYS A 73 15.67 -10.65 -10.13
CA LYS A 73 14.24 -10.75 -9.83
C LYS A 73 13.66 -12.04 -10.43
N SER A 74 12.80 -12.73 -9.69
CA SER A 74 11.99 -13.83 -10.22
C SER A 74 10.75 -13.30 -10.95
N ASP A 75 10.05 -14.17 -11.68
CA ASP A 75 8.78 -13.83 -12.28
C ASP A 75 7.62 -13.70 -11.27
N MET A 76 7.89 -13.97 -9.99
CA MET A 76 6.90 -13.88 -8.91
C MET A 76 6.98 -12.53 -8.18
N ASN A 77 5.81 -12.06 -7.75
CA ASN A 77 5.64 -11.03 -6.73
C ASN A 77 4.80 -11.63 -5.60
N VAL A 78 4.69 -10.94 -4.46
CA VAL A 78 4.09 -11.53 -3.26
C VAL A 78 3.06 -10.63 -2.60
N ILE A 79 2.19 -11.27 -1.82
CA ILE A 79 1.35 -10.61 -0.84
C ILE A 79 2.23 -10.18 0.34
N ASP A 80 2.13 -8.91 0.75
CA ASP A 80 2.93 -8.31 1.83
C ASP A 80 2.40 -8.71 3.21
N PHE A 81 2.48 -10.00 3.54
CA PHE A 81 2.06 -10.55 4.83
C PHE A 81 2.74 -9.86 6.03
N PRO A 82 4.06 -9.57 6.00
CA PRO A 82 4.69 -8.85 7.10
C PRO A 82 4.03 -7.49 7.34
N MET A 83 3.79 -6.70 6.28
CA MET A 83 3.11 -5.42 6.42
C MET A 83 1.66 -5.60 6.89
N HIS A 84 0.92 -6.58 6.35
CA HIS A 84 -0.44 -6.97 6.78
C HIS A 84 -0.54 -7.14 8.30
N TRP A 85 0.33 -7.96 8.89
CA TRP A 85 0.28 -8.25 10.33
C TRP A 85 0.52 -7.01 11.20
N ASN A 86 1.12 -5.95 10.66
CA ASN A 86 1.44 -4.74 11.40
C ASN A 86 0.40 -3.62 11.19
N PHE A 87 -0.69 -3.84 10.44
CA PHE A 87 -1.73 -2.84 10.22
C PHE A 87 -2.76 -2.69 11.37
N LYS A 88 -2.42 -3.05 12.60
CA LYS A 88 -3.21 -2.55 13.74
C LYS A 88 -3.26 -1.01 13.72
N ASN A 89 -2.18 -0.39 13.25
CA ASN A 89 -2.10 1.02 12.87
C ASN A 89 -1.10 1.20 11.72
N ALA A 90 -1.16 2.34 11.03
CA ALA A 90 -0.31 2.58 9.86
C ALA A 90 1.16 2.79 10.20
N TYR A 91 1.48 3.31 11.40
CA TYR A 91 2.88 3.57 11.82
C TYR A 91 3.68 2.28 11.90
N ASP A 92 3.13 1.23 12.51
CA ASP A 92 3.81 -0.05 12.66
C ASP A 92 4.06 -0.69 11.28
N ALA A 93 3.04 -0.72 10.41
CA ALA A 93 3.16 -1.22 9.04
C ALA A 93 4.20 -0.43 8.21
N PHE A 94 4.19 0.91 8.32
CA PHE A 94 5.16 1.77 7.65
C PHE A 94 6.59 1.56 8.16
N ASN A 95 6.76 1.44 9.48
CA ASN A 95 8.08 1.23 10.10
C ASN A 95 8.68 -0.13 9.73
N LEU A 96 7.85 -1.17 9.68
CA LEU A 96 8.29 -2.48 9.19
C LEU A 96 8.74 -2.41 7.74
N ALA A 97 7.92 -1.84 6.85
CA ALA A 97 8.26 -1.73 5.44
C ALA A 97 9.61 -1.02 5.24
N LYS A 98 9.83 0.13 5.88
CA LYS A 98 11.11 0.85 5.83
C LYS A 98 12.30 -0.01 6.24
N SER A 99 12.15 -0.82 7.29
CA SER A 99 13.26 -1.64 7.80
C SER A 99 13.48 -2.91 6.99
N THR A 100 12.50 -3.37 6.19
CA THR A 100 12.57 -4.69 5.55
C THR A 100 12.43 -4.70 4.03
N ASP A 101 12.03 -3.61 3.37
CA ASP A 101 11.77 -3.61 1.92
C ASP A 101 12.97 -4.04 1.06
N HIS A 102 14.18 -3.85 1.57
CA HIS A 102 15.42 -4.26 0.93
C HIS A 102 15.58 -5.77 0.77
N VAL A 103 14.82 -6.58 1.49
CA VAL A 103 14.88 -8.04 1.35
C VAL A 103 14.01 -8.60 0.22
N TYR A 104 13.17 -7.76 -0.38
CA TYR A 104 12.42 -8.09 -1.59
C TYR A 104 13.22 -7.67 -2.83
N SER A 105 13.12 -8.41 -3.92
CA SER A 105 13.74 -8.00 -5.18
C SER A 105 13.19 -6.67 -5.67
N ASP A 106 11.90 -6.42 -5.49
CA ASP A 106 11.29 -5.10 -5.64
C ASP A 106 9.99 -4.99 -4.84
N ALA A 107 10.06 -4.35 -3.67
CA ALA A 107 8.90 -4.14 -2.79
C ALA A 107 7.82 -3.24 -3.41
N THR A 108 8.09 -2.51 -4.51
CA THR A 108 7.07 -1.68 -5.16
C THR A 108 5.98 -2.50 -5.85
N TRP A 109 6.23 -3.79 -6.09
CA TRP A 109 5.27 -4.76 -6.62
C TRP A 109 4.50 -5.55 -5.56
N ASN A 110 4.88 -5.43 -4.29
CA ASN A 110 4.23 -6.18 -3.21
C ASN A 110 2.73 -5.84 -3.15
N VAL A 111 1.87 -6.86 -3.07
CA VAL A 111 0.43 -6.69 -2.94
C VAL A 111 0.10 -6.41 -1.48
N THR A 112 -0.25 -5.16 -1.17
CA THR A 112 -0.53 -4.69 0.18
C THR A 112 -2.02 -4.72 0.47
N TYR A 113 -2.41 -5.26 1.63
CA TYR A 113 -3.80 -5.31 2.08
C TYR A 113 -3.84 -5.19 3.61
N ILE A 114 -4.96 -4.71 4.15
CA ILE A 114 -5.13 -4.53 5.60
C ILE A 114 -5.92 -5.69 6.18
N ASP A 115 -7.05 -6.05 5.56
CA ASP A 115 -7.87 -7.18 5.96
C ASP A 115 -8.27 -8.02 4.74
N SER A 116 -8.65 -9.28 4.97
CA SER A 116 -8.98 -10.22 3.90
C SER A 116 -10.10 -11.18 4.25
N HIS A 117 -10.29 -12.16 3.37
CA HIS A 117 -11.18 -13.31 3.56
C HIS A 117 -10.67 -14.31 4.61
N ASP A 118 -9.44 -14.19 5.10
CA ASP A 118 -8.87 -15.12 6.07
C ASP A 118 -8.45 -14.42 7.37
N TYR A 119 -7.91 -13.20 7.27
CA TYR A 119 -7.24 -12.55 8.39
C TYR A 119 -7.48 -11.04 8.45
N ALA A 120 -7.54 -10.53 9.67
CA ALA A 120 -7.21 -9.14 10.00
C ALA A 120 -5.82 -9.06 10.66
N PRO A 121 -5.23 -7.85 10.78
CA PRO A 121 -3.89 -7.66 11.35
C PRO A 121 -3.77 -8.15 12.79
N ASP A 122 -2.55 -8.44 13.23
CA ASP A 122 -2.27 -8.86 14.59
C ASP A 122 -2.70 -7.77 15.60
N GLY A 123 -3.49 -8.16 16.59
CA GLY A 123 -4.06 -7.26 17.59
C GLY A 123 -5.22 -6.37 17.10
N ALA A 124 -5.74 -6.62 15.89
CA ALA A 124 -7.01 -6.10 15.38
C ALA A 124 -7.94 -7.29 15.08
N PRO A 125 -8.44 -7.94 16.15
CA PRO A 125 -8.62 -9.38 16.29
C PRO A 125 -8.53 -10.20 14.99
N GLU A 126 -7.48 -11.01 14.84
CA GLU A 126 -7.05 -11.57 13.56
C GLU A 126 -8.10 -12.46 12.86
N GLY A 127 -9.01 -13.04 13.64
CA GLY A 127 -10.10 -13.88 13.11
C GLY A 127 -11.40 -13.12 12.87
N GLU A 128 -11.43 -11.79 12.98
CA GLU A 128 -12.58 -10.93 12.76
C GLU A 128 -12.34 -9.94 11.62
N ARG A 129 -13.41 -9.48 10.96
CA ARG A 129 -13.34 -8.31 10.08
C ARG A 129 -12.79 -7.12 10.87
N PHE A 130 -11.92 -6.32 10.25
CA PHE A 130 -11.12 -5.31 10.94
C PHE A 130 -11.92 -4.49 11.96
N ASN A 131 -11.58 -4.65 13.24
CA ASN A 131 -12.41 -4.18 14.35
C ASN A 131 -11.73 -3.06 15.17
N GLN A 132 -11.09 -2.10 14.49
CA GLN A 132 -10.60 -0.87 15.12
C GLN A 132 -11.49 0.33 14.77
N HIS A 133 -11.22 1.50 15.35
CA HIS A 133 -11.98 2.72 15.02
C HIS A 133 -11.86 3.11 13.54
N GLN A 134 -12.92 3.70 12.98
CA GLN A 134 -13.00 4.03 11.54
C GLN A 134 -11.87 4.97 11.08
N ASN A 135 -11.40 5.87 11.96
CA ASN A 135 -10.27 6.75 11.66
C ASN A 135 -8.91 6.02 11.58
N VAL A 136 -8.74 4.89 12.27
CA VAL A 136 -7.59 3.99 12.10
C VAL A 136 -7.65 3.33 10.73
N TRP A 137 -8.85 2.88 10.33
CA TRP A 137 -9.07 2.32 9.00
C TRP A 137 -8.77 3.34 7.89
N ALA A 138 -9.27 4.57 8.02
CA ALA A 138 -8.98 5.65 7.07
C ALA A 138 -7.47 5.99 6.98
N GLU A 139 -6.73 5.96 8.09
CA GLU A 139 -5.27 6.14 8.12
C GLU A 139 -4.54 4.99 7.42
N ASN A 140 -4.90 3.74 7.72
CA ASN A 140 -4.33 2.56 7.07
C ASN A 140 -4.58 2.58 5.55
N LEU A 141 -5.80 2.92 5.13
CA LEU A 141 -6.15 3.09 3.71
C LEU A 141 -5.29 4.18 3.06
N SER A 142 -5.16 5.33 3.72
CA SER A 142 -4.32 6.42 3.21
C SER A 142 -2.89 5.95 2.96
N LEU A 143 -2.31 5.14 3.86
CA LEU A 143 -0.98 4.58 3.68
C LEU A 143 -0.91 3.64 2.46
N ILE A 144 -1.74 2.60 2.35
CA ILE A 144 -1.60 1.61 1.26
C ILE A 144 -1.83 2.24 -0.13
N PHE A 145 -2.68 3.27 -0.22
CA PHE A 145 -2.94 3.93 -1.49
C PHE A 145 -1.85 4.92 -1.91
N THR A 146 -1.06 5.45 -0.98
CA THR A 146 -0.06 6.49 -1.27
C THR A 146 1.39 6.04 -1.09
N PHE A 147 1.63 4.91 -0.42
CA PHE A 147 2.95 4.32 -0.28
C PHE A 147 3.28 3.35 -1.43
N ARG A 148 4.39 2.61 -1.32
CA ARG A 148 4.80 1.59 -2.31
C ARG A 148 3.96 0.32 -2.22
N GLY A 149 3.93 -0.44 -3.31
CA GLY A 149 3.15 -1.67 -3.42
C GLY A 149 1.87 -1.46 -4.21
N ILE A 150 1.09 -2.53 -4.36
CA ILE A 150 -0.18 -2.58 -5.06
C ILE A 150 -1.30 -2.68 -4.00
N PRO A 151 -2.06 -1.60 -3.75
CA PRO A 151 -3.14 -1.62 -2.77
C PRO A 151 -4.25 -2.57 -3.21
N THR A 152 -4.65 -3.46 -2.31
CA THR A 152 -5.77 -4.40 -2.48
C THR A 152 -6.75 -4.21 -1.34
N LEU A 153 -8.03 -4.14 -1.69
CA LEU A 153 -9.14 -3.95 -0.76
C LEU A 153 -10.03 -5.19 -0.81
N TYR A 154 -10.39 -5.73 0.35
CA TYR A 154 -11.42 -6.77 0.43
C TYR A 154 -12.81 -6.15 0.33
N TYR A 155 -13.75 -6.86 -0.30
CA TYR A 155 -15.07 -6.30 -0.59
C TYR A 155 -15.80 -5.87 0.69
N GLY A 156 -16.57 -4.79 0.59
CA GLY A 156 -17.33 -4.23 1.68
C GLY A 156 -16.49 -3.48 2.73
N SER A 157 -15.17 -3.54 2.68
CA SER A 157 -14.31 -2.75 3.57
C SER A 157 -14.47 -1.23 3.36
N GLU A 158 -15.03 -0.79 2.23
CA GLU A 158 -15.42 0.59 1.95
C GLU A 158 -16.60 1.10 2.79
N ILE A 159 -17.35 0.19 3.43
CA ILE A 159 -18.42 0.52 4.39
C ILE A 159 -18.26 -0.18 5.75
N GLU A 160 -17.09 -0.74 6.04
CA GLU A 160 -16.86 -1.60 7.23
C GLU A 160 -17.86 -2.77 7.31
N PHE A 161 -18.19 -3.37 6.16
CA PHE A 161 -19.13 -4.47 6.08
C PHE A 161 -18.70 -5.63 6.98
N GLN A 162 -19.65 -6.06 7.83
CA GLN A 162 -19.48 -7.11 8.83
C GLN A 162 -18.36 -6.85 9.85
N LYS A 163 -18.02 -5.59 10.13
CA LYS A 163 -17.05 -5.20 11.17
C LYS A 163 -17.24 -5.98 12.48
N GLY A 164 -16.15 -6.55 12.99
CA GLY A 164 -16.14 -7.32 14.24
C GLY A 164 -16.79 -8.71 14.15
N LYS A 165 -17.35 -9.11 13.00
CA LYS A 165 -17.78 -10.50 12.81
C LYS A 165 -16.57 -11.39 12.57
N ARG A 166 -16.66 -12.63 13.08
CA ARG A 166 -15.71 -13.69 12.74
C ARG A 166 -15.65 -13.87 11.23
N ILE A 167 -14.45 -13.87 10.66
CA ILE A 167 -14.23 -13.96 9.21
C ILE A 167 -14.72 -15.31 8.70
N ASP A 168 -14.18 -16.38 9.28
CA ASP A 168 -14.50 -17.75 8.95
C ASP A 168 -14.64 -18.57 10.23
N VAL A 169 -15.70 -19.35 10.30
CA VAL A 169 -15.96 -20.32 11.37
C VAL A 169 -16.18 -21.72 10.79
N GLY A 170 -15.85 -21.95 9.53
CA GLY A 170 -16.07 -23.19 8.82
C GLY A 170 -17.57 -23.54 8.76
N PRO A 171 -17.95 -24.82 8.94
CA PRO A 171 -19.34 -25.25 8.86
C PRO A 171 -20.20 -24.88 10.09
N ASN A 172 -19.66 -24.11 11.04
CA ASN A 172 -20.28 -23.88 12.34
C ASN A 172 -21.28 -22.72 12.37
N ASP A 173 -21.38 -21.91 11.30
CA ASP A 173 -22.38 -20.85 11.19
C ASP A 173 -22.72 -20.55 9.71
N LYS A 174 -23.85 -19.88 9.47
CA LYS A 174 -24.23 -19.41 8.14
C LYS A 174 -23.30 -18.29 7.69
N LEU A 175 -22.92 -18.28 6.42
CA LEU A 175 -22.07 -17.23 5.85
C LEU A 175 -22.61 -15.82 6.11
N SER A 176 -23.94 -15.64 6.11
CA SER A 176 -24.62 -14.36 6.42
C SER A 176 -24.27 -13.77 7.79
N ASN A 177 -23.82 -14.59 8.73
CA ASN A 177 -23.45 -14.20 10.09
C ASN A 177 -21.93 -13.95 10.25
N THR A 178 -21.16 -14.13 9.18
CA THR A 178 -19.69 -14.07 9.17
C THR A 178 -19.17 -12.88 8.36
N GLY A 179 -17.86 -12.66 8.41
CA GLY A 179 -17.15 -11.71 7.56
C GLY A 179 -17.15 -12.06 6.07
N ARG A 180 -17.56 -13.28 5.71
CA ARG A 180 -17.72 -13.76 4.32
C ARG A 180 -19.17 -13.69 3.82
N ALA A 181 -20.01 -12.88 4.47
CA ALA A 181 -21.41 -12.68 4.05
C ALA A 181 -21.52 -12.11 2.62
N TYR A 182 -22.63 -12.40 1.96
CA TYR A 182 -22.93 -11.86 0.63
C TYR A 182 -23.10 -10.34 0.67
N PHE A 183 -22.41 -9.63 -0.23
CA PHE A 183 -22.41 -8.16 -0.29
C PHE A 183 -23.24 -7.60 -1.45
N GLY A 184 -23.79 -8.45 -2.32
CA GLY A 184 -24.45 -8.00 -3.55
C GLY A 184 -25.58 -6.99 -3.30
N ASP A 185 -26.36 -7.18 -2.23
CA ASP A 185 -27.45 -6.29 -1.84
C ASP A 185 -27.00 -4.84 -1.58
N HIS A 186 -25.71 -4.61 -1.29
CA HIS A 186 -25.14 -3.27 -1.09
C HIS A 186 -24.73 -2.58 -2.39
N ILE A 187 -24.68 -3.29 -3.51
CA ILE A 187 -24.30 -2.76 -4.83
C ILE A 187 -25.45 -2.79 -5.84
N GLU A 188 -26.66 -3.15 -5.40
CA GLU A 188 -27.86 -3.06 -6.24
C GLU A 188 -28.25 -1.61 -6.52
N GLY A 189 -28.59 -1.33 -7.78
CA GLY A 189 -29.06 -0.01 -8.23
C GLY A 189 -28.47 0.40 -9.58
N ASN A 190 -28.53 1.69 -9.88
CA ASN A 190 -28.04 2.25 -11.15
C ASN A 190 -27.10 3.43 -10.88
N LEU A 191 -26.14 3.66 -11.78
CA LEU A 191 -25.31 4.86 -11.82
C LEU A 191 -24.78 5.07 -13.24
N ASN A 192 -24.48 6.32 -13.57
CA ASN A 192 -23.83 6.67 -14.83
C ASN A 192 -22.33 6.86 -14.59
N VAL A 193 -21.51 5.90 -15.02
CA VAL A 193 -20.05 5.99 -14.93
C VAL A 193 -19.50 6.78 -16.11
N THR A 194 -18.73 7.82 -15.86
CA THR A 194 -18.17 8.69 -16.91
C THR A 194 -16.67 8.53 -17.09
N ASP A 195 -15.97 8.06 -16.05
CA ASP A 195 -14.52 7.88 -16.01
C ASP A 195 -14.15 7.01 -14.80
N PHE A 196 -12.87 6.67 -14.64
CA PHE A 196 -12.36 5.99 -13.46
C PHE A 196 -12.69 6.78 -12.19
N GLY A 197 -13.42 6.14 -11.28
CA GLY A 197 -13.82 6.75 -10.01
C GLY A 197 -14.78 7.93 -10.14
N LYS A 198 -15.37 8.20 -11.32
CA LYS A 198 -16.35 9.28 -11.52
C LYS A 198 -17.70 8.72 -11.97
N TYR A 199 -18.76 9.18 -11.31
CA TYR A 199 -20.12 8.80 -11.65
C TYR A 199 -21.13 9.90 -11.34
N THR A 200 -22.32 9.79 -11.92
CA THR A 200 -23.49 10.62 -11.60
C THR A 200 -24.74 9.75 -11.46
N ASN A 201 -25.82 10.35 -10.95
CA ASN A 201 -27.16 9.74 -10.92
C ASN A 201 -27.21 8.34 -10.26
N ALA A 202 -26.44 8.14 -9.18
CA ALA A 202 -26.51 6.90 -8.41
C ALA A 202 -27.88 6.77 -7.72
N SER A 203 -28.52 5.60 -7.81
CA SER A 203 -29.79 5.27 -7.16
C SER A 203 -29.76 3.87 -6.56
N GLY A 204 -30.69 3.57 -5.65
CA GLY A 204 -30.75 2.28 -4.95
C GLY A 204 -29.68 2.13 -3.86
N GLN A 205 -29.32 0.89 -3.53
CA GLN A 205 -28.39 0.57 -2.45
C GLN A 205 -26.95 1.00 -2.77
N ILE A 206 -26.53 0.93 -4.02
CA ILE A 206 -25.22 1.41 -4.45
C ILE A 206 -25.04 2.91 -4.18
N ALA A 207 -26.10 3.72 -4.25
CA ALA A 207 -26.03 5.13 -3.88
C ALA A 207 -25.74 5.32 -2.38
N THR A 208 -26.37 4.52 -1.52
CA THR A 208 -26.12 4.48 -0.07
C THR A 208 -24.67 4.07 0.21
N THR A 209 -24.20 2.99 -0.41
CA THR A 209 -22.83 2.48 -0.27
C THR A 209 -21.79 3.52 -0.69
N LEU A 210 -21.94 4.12 -1.88
CA LEU A 210 -21.02 5.13 -2.40
C LEU A 210 -21.08 6.45 -1.63
N ASN A 211 -22.16 6.72 -0.88
CA ASN A 211 -22.26 7.89 -0.02
C ASN A 211 -21.60 7.70 1.36
N HIS A 212 -21.22 6.48 1.71
CA HIS A 212 -20.54 6.18 2.97
C HIS A 212 -19.20 6.95 3.09
N PRO A 213 -18.84 7.49 4.27
CA PRO A 213 -17.61 8.27 4.44
C PRO A 213 -16.33 7.58 3.94
N LEU A 214 -16.19 6.28 4.20
CA LEU A 214 -15.04 5.50 3.76
C LEU A 214 -15.07 5.16 2.27
N ALA A 215 -16.24 4.99 1.66
CA ALA A 215 -16.34 4.78 0.22
C ALA A 215 -15.87 6.03 -0.55
N LYS A 216 -16.25 7.23 -0.07
CA LYS A 216 -15.74 8.51 -0.60
C LYS A 216 -14.23 8.65 -0.39
N HIS A 217 -13.73 8.21 0.78
CA HIS A 217 -12.29 8.20 1.09
C HIS A 217 -11.51 7.32 0.11
N VAL A 218 -11.91 6.05 -0.03
CA VAL A 218 -11.29 5.09 -0.97
C VAL A 218 -11.35 5.59 -2.41
N ARG A 219 -12.47 6.18 -2.85
CA ARG A 219 -12.60 6.76 -4.18
C ARG A 219 -11.60 7.89 -4.40
N SER A 220 -11.50 8.82 -3.45
CA SER A 220 -10.55 9.93 -3.52
C SER A 220 -9.09 9.46 -3.52
N LEU A 221 -8.75 8.47 -2.68
CA LEU A 221 -7.43 7.84 -2.68
C LEU A 221 -7.10 7.18 -4.03
N ASN A 222 -8.07 6.51 -4.66
CA ASN A 222 -7.92 5.93 -5.99
C ASN A 222 -7.69 6.99 -7.07
N LEU A 223 -8.47 8.09 -7.07
CA LEU A 223 -8.30 9.20 -7.99
C LEU A 223 -6.91 9.84 -7.85
N ILE A 224 -6.47 10.09 -6.60
CA ILE A 224 -5.14 10.61 -6.28
C ILE A 224 -4.04 9.68 -6.79
N ARG A 225 -4.11 8.38 -6.46
CA ARG A 225 -3.12 7.41 -6.90
C ARG A 225 -3.08 7.33 -8.43
N ARG A 226 -4.24 7.29 -9.09
CA ARG A 226 -4.35 7.19 -10.55
C ARG A 226 -3.80 8.43 -11.27
N GLY A 227 -3.98 9.62 -10.70
CA GLY A 227 -3.51 10.87 -11.28
C GLY A 227 -2.01 11.17 -11.06
N ILE A 228 -1.33 10.45 -10.16
CA ILE A 228 0.07 10.73 -9.80
C ILE A 228 0.96 9.53 -10.10
N PRO A 229 1.77 9.56 -11.18
CA PRO A 229 2.65 8.46 -11.56
C PRO A 229 3.61 8.00 -10.45
N ALA A 230 4.12 8.93 -9.63
CA ALA A 230 4.98 8.62 -8.49
C ALA A 230 4.31 7.68 -7.47
N LEU A 231 2.99 7.77 -7.28
CA LEU A 231 2.28 6.89 -6.35
C LEU A 231 2.09 5.49 -6.94
N GLN A 232 1.92 5.38 -8.27
CA GLN A 232 1.72 4.12 -8.98
C GLN A 232 2.99 3.30 -9.14
N LYS A 233 4.10 3.95 -9.50
CA LYS A 233 5.35 3.27 -9.95
C LYS A 233 6.60 3.73 -9.22
N GLY A 234 6.49 4.74 -8.37
CA GLY A 234 7.66 5.43 -7.85
C GLY A 234 8.37 4.70 -6.73
N GLN A 235 9.68 4.92 -6.67
CA GLN A 235 10.51 4.69 -5.49
C GLN A 235 10.12 5.65 -4.35
N TYR A 236 10.50 5.33 -3.12
CA TYR A 236 10.27 6.20 -1.96
C TYR A 236 11.54 6.62 -1.24
N SER A 237 11.46 7.69 -0.46
CA SER A 237 12.51 8.08 0.49
C SER A 237 11.88 8.68 1.74
N VAL A 238 12.56 8.44 2.87
CA VAL A 238 12.23 8.97 4.20
C VAL A 238 13.35 9.82 4.79
N SER A 239 14.38 10.10 3.98
CA SER A 239 15.48 10.98 4.34
C SER A 239 15.11 12.44 4.13
N ASP A 240 15.80 13.35 4.82
CA ASP A 240 15.61 14.81 4.69
C ASP A 240 14.16 15.24 4.94
N LEU A 241 13.53 14.68 5.97
CA LEU A 241 12.22 15.11 6.42
C LEU A 241 12.09 14.98 7.95
N ASN A 242 11.23 15.80 8.53
CA ASN A 242 10.75 15.66 9.90
C ASN A 242 9.23 15.47 9.86
N GLY A 243 8.78 14.28 10.22
CA GLY A 243 7.37 13.89 10.17
C GLY A 243 7.19 12.44 10.63
N GLY A 244 5.95 12.06 10.91
CA GLY A 244 5.62 10.71 11.35
C GLY A 244 5.39 9.77 10.16
N LEU A 245 4.14 9.67 9.70
CA LEU A 245 3.76 8.96 8.48
C LEU A 245 3.95 9.83 7.25
N SER A 246 5.22 10.12 6.93
CA SER A 246 5.58 11.07 5.88
C SER A 246 6.75 10.55 5.07
N TYR A 247 6.68 10.76 3.75
CA TYR A 247 7.67 10.23 2.80
C TYR A 247 7.57 10.95 1.45
N LYS A 248 8.60 10.76 0.64
CA LYS A 248 8.71 11.27 -0.73
C LYS A 248 8.51 10.12 -1.70
N ARG A 249 7.89 10.37 -2.86
CA ARG A 249 7.77 9.42 -3.97
C ARG A 249 8.27 10.07 -5.25
N ARG A 250 9.03 9.34 -6.06
CA ARG A 250 9.38 9.79 -7.42
C ARG A 250 9.30 8.66 -8.43
N TYR A 251 8.83 8.98 -9.63
CA TYR A 251 8.95 8.14 -10.81
C TYR A 251 9.38 9.01 -11.98
N SER A 252 10.44 8.57 -12.69
CA SER A 252 10.95 9.28 -13.85
C SER A 252 11.28 8.30 -14.98
N ASP A 253 10.88 8.65 -16.20
CA ASP A 253 11.24 7.97 -17.44
C ASP A 253 11.42 9.00 -18.57
N ASP A 254 11.47 8.56 -19.82
CA ASP A 254 11.65 9.46 -20.98
C ASP A 254 10.56 10.53 -21.06
N LYS A 255 9.32 10.22 -20.63
CA LYS A 255 8.13 11.07 -20.79
C LYS A 255 7.56 11.59 -19.46
N THR A 256 8.03 11.07 -18.34
CA THR A 256 7.46 11.31 -17.01
C THR A 256 8.54 11.81 -16.07
N ASP A 257 8.20 12.81 -15.25
CA ASP A 257 8.96 13.14 -14.05
C ASP A 257 7.98 13.60 -12.96
N SER A 258 7.50 12.65 -12.19
CA SER A 258 6.51 12.86 -11.13
C SER A 258 7.20 12.76 -9.78
N PHE A 259 7.18 13.84 -8.99
CA PHE A 259 7.72 13.89 -7.63
C PHE A 259 6.65 14.37 -6.66
N ALA A 260 6.41 13.62 -5.58
CA ALA A 260 5.36 13.91 -4.60
C ALA A 260 5.89 13.85 -3.16
N LEU A 261 5.38 14.76 -2.34
CA LEU A 261 5.59 14.82 -0.88
C LEU A 261 4.29 14.40 -0.21
N ILE A 262 4.35 13.37 0.64
CA ILE A 262 3.16 12.76 1.24
C ILE A 262 3.25 12.89 2.75
N SER A 263 2.17 13.35 3.37
CA SER A 263 1.99 13.30 4.83
C SER A 263 0.61 12.75 5.17
N VAL A 264 0.57 11.74 6.03
CA VAL A 264 -0.66 11.08 6.49
C VAL A 264 -0.88 11.41 7.97
N SER A 265 -2.11 11.79 8.32
CA SER A 265 -2.59 12.14 9.67
C SER A 265 -1.96 13.38 10.33
N ASN A 266 -0.63 13.50 10.29
CA ASN A 266 0.14 14.56 10.93
C ASN A 266 0.94 15.35 9.89
N GLY A 267 1.32 16.57 10.26
CA GLY A 267 2.15 17.44 9.45
C GLY A 267 3.59 16.92 9.32
N ALA A 268 4.31 17.50 8.38
CA ALA A 268 5.72 17.20 8.16
C ALA A 268 6.44 18.37 7.52
N THR A 269 7.75 18.46 7.72
CA THR A 269 8.62 19.36 6.96
C THR A 269 9.58 18.53 6.11
N PHE A 270 9.64 18.85 4.82
CA PHE A 270 10.54 18.22 3.85
C PHE A 270 11.67 19.20 3.54
N TYR A 271 12.90 18.69 3.52
CA TYR A 271 14.13 19.45 3.29
C TYR A 271 14.83 18.96 2.04
N ASN A 272 15.75 19.79 1.54
CA ASN A 272 16.58 19.49 0.37
C ASN A 272 15.77 19.07 -0.87
N ILE A 273 14.50 19.48 -0.96
CA ILE A 273 13.61 19.13 -2.09
C ILE A 273 13.87 20.05 -3.29
N PRO A 274 13.56 19.64 -4.53
CA PRO A 274 13.64 20.53 -5.68
C PRO A 274 12.82 21.81 -5.47
N ASN A 275 13.38 22.94 -5.87
CA ASN A 275 12.60 24.19 -5.94
C ASN A 275 11.59 24.10 -7.09
N GLY A 276 10.47 24.80 -6.94
CA GLY A 276 9.41 24.84 -7.94
C GLY A 276 8.02 24.98 -7.34
N THR A 277 7.01 24.88 -8.21
CA THR A 277 5.61 24.94 -7.82
C THR A 277 5.12 23.56 -7.45
N TYR A 278 4.62 23.41 -6.23
CA TYR A 278 3.97 22.20 -5.73
C TYR A 278 2.47 22.42 -5.60
N VAL A 279 1.67 21.46 -6.02
CA VAL A 279 0.20 21.51 -5.88
C VAL A 279 -0.28 20.31 -5.08
N ASP A 280 -1.05 20.57 -4.03
CA ASP A 280 -1.68 19.53 -3.21
C ASP A 280 -2.83 18.87 -3.96
N ALA A 281 -2.74 17.57 -4.20
CA ALA A 281 -3.78 16.81 -4.87
C ALA A 281 -5.07 16.63 -4.04
N VAL A 282 -5.03 16.91 -2.73
CA VAL A 282 -6.21 16.87 -1.87
C VAL A 282 -6.99 18.18 -1.92
N THR A 283 -6.32 19.31 -1.69
CA THR A 283 -7.00 20.62 -1.57
C THR A 283 -6.93 21.48 -2.83
N GLY A 284 -5.97 21.23 -3.73
CA GLY A 284 -5.60 22.13 -4.83
C GLY A 284 -4.70 23.29 -4.40
N HIS A 285 -4.31 23.37 -3.12
CA HIS A 285 -3.43 24.43 -2.63
C HIS A 285 -2.07 24.38 -3.31
N THR A 286 -1.57 25.56 -3.71
CA THR A 286 -0.31 25.70 -4.44
C THR A 286 0.74 26.37 -3.56
N MET A 287 1.94 25.82 -3.54
CA MET A 287 3.11 26.39 -2.86
C MET A 287 4.27 26.57 -3.84
N ASN A 288 4.90 27.74 -3.82
CA ASN A 288 6.14 27.99 -4.57
C ASN A 288 7.33 27.85 -3.62
N VAL A 289 8.15 26.83 -3.84
CA VAL A 289 9.33 26.52 -3.02
C VAL A 289 10.57 27.13 -3.67
N THR A 290 11.29 27.97 -2.93
CA THR A 290 12.53 28.66 -3.38
C THR A 290 13.74 28.38 -2.50
N ASN A 291 13.55 27.76 -1.34
CA ASN A 291 14.57 27.49 -0.32
C ASN A 291 14.70 25.98 -0.01
N ASN A 292 14.31 25.12 -0.94
CA ASN A 292 14.38 23.66 -0.85
C ASN A 292 13.65 23.07 0.36
N THR A 293 12.68 23.80 0.94
CA THR A 293 11.94 23.39 2.13
C THR A 293 10.44 23.59 1.94
N LEU A 294 9.63 22.62 2.34
CA LEU A 294 8.18 22.71 2.34
C LEU A 294 7.62 22.10 3.62
N SER A 295 6.82 22.87 4.35
CA SER A 295 6.11 22.40 5.55
C SER A 295 4.63 22.18 5.25
N ILE A 296 4.14 21.01 5.63
CA ILE A 296 2.74 20.61 5.57
C ILE A 296 2.16 20.66 6.98
N SER A 297 1.11 21.46 7.17
CA SER A 297 0.32 21.46 8.41
C SER A 297 -0.84 20.48 8.29
N LEU A 298 -0.89 19.49 9.19
CA LEU A 298 -1.94 18.48 9.28
C LEU A 298 -1.99 17.91 10.70
N ASN A 299 -3.17 17.63 11.23
CA ASN A 299 -3.34 17.11 12.62
C ASN A 299 -4.60 16.26 12.79
N THR A 300 -5.12 15.68 11.70
CA THR A 300 -6.37 14.93 11.69
C THR A 300 -6.12 13.52 11.19
N LYS A 301 -6.38 12.53 12.05
CA LYS A 301 -6.15 11.12 11.74
C LYS A 301 -6.93 10.66 10.50
N GLY A 302 -6.23 10.02 9.57
CA GLY A 302 -6.81 9.58 8.29
C GLY A 302 -6.86 10.65 7.20
N ASN A 303 -6.54 11.90 7.52
CA ASN A 303 -6.36 12.95 6.51
C ASN A 303 -5.00 12.76 5.80
N LEU A 304 -4.86 13.38 4.64
CA LEU A 304 -3.74 13.22 3.73
C LEU A 304 -3.41 14.58 3.10
N ARG A 305 -2.13 14.80 2.81
CA ARG A 305 -1.66 15.84 1.90
C ARG A 305 -0.67 15.23 0.92
N VAL A 306 -0.83 15.56 -0.36
CA VAL A 306 0.04 15.06 -1.44
C VAL A 306 0.45 16.22 -2.33
N TYR A 307 1.55 16.87 -2.00
CA TYR A 307 2.11 17.97 -2.79
C TYR A 307 2.93 17.42 -3.93
N VAL A 308 2.48 17.63 -5.16
CA VAL A 308 3.14 17.16 -6.39
C VAL A 308 3.89 18.32 -7.03
N LEU A 309 5.17 18.12 -7.31
CA LEU A 309 5.99 19.09 -8.05
C LEU A 309 5.50 19.17 -9.49
N ASN A 310 5.25 20.38 -9.96
CA ASN A 310 4.97 20.68 -11.36
C ASN A 310 6.28 20.66 -12.16
N THR A 311 6.50 19.61 -12.96
CA THR A 311 7.69 19.48 -13.80
C THR A 311 7.36 19.73 -15.27
N ALA A 312 8.39 19.93 -16.09
CA ALA A 312 8.22 20.09 -17.54
C ALA A 312 7.64 18.83 -18.22
N LYS A 313 7.96 17.63 -17.70
CA LYS A 313 7.47 16.35 -18.23
C LYS A 313 6.11 15.95 -17.65
N THR A 314 5.80 16.38 -16.44
CA THR A 314 4.59 15.98 -15.74
C THR A 314 4.03 17.16 -14.95
N PRO A 315 3.01 17.84 -15.51
CA PRO A 315 2.30 18.87 -14.77
C PRO A 315 1.71 18.32 -13.48
N ALA A 316 1.68 19.15 -12.43
CA ALA A 316 0.97 18.77 -11.21
C ALA A 316 -0.53 18.67 -11.51
N PRO A 317 -1.24 17.63 -10.99
CA PRO A 317 -2.59 17.30 -11.47
C PRO A 317 -3.68 18.26 -10.96
N GLY A 318 -3.35 19.26 -10.14
CA GLY A 318 -4.34 20.05 -9.42
C GLY A 318 -5.05 19.22 -8.35
N LYS A 319 -6.25 19.66 -7.95
CA LYS A 319 -7.10 18.92 -7.01
C LYS A 319 -7.69 17.68 -7.68
N LEU A 320 -7.47 16.52 -7.06
CA LEU A 320 -8.03 15.23 -7.48
C LEU A 320 -9.02 14.65 -6.48
N ALA A 321 -8.85 14.95 -5.19
CA ALA A 321 -9.75 14.44 -4.16
C ALA A 321 -11.13 15.09 -4.25
N GLU A 322 -12.16 14.30 -3.96
CA GLU A 322 -13.48 14.82 -3.65
C GLU A 322 -13.55 15.11 -2.15
N VAL A 323 -14.14 16.25 -1.78
CA VAL A 323 -14.23 16.64 -0.36
C VAL A 323 -15.06 15.59 0.39
N GLY A 324 -14.49 15.06 1.47
CA GLY A 324 -15.14 14.06 2.31
C GLY A 324 -14.81 14.25 3.79
N THR A 325 -15.22 13.28 4.61
CA THR A 325 -15.00 13.30 6.06
C THR A 325 -13.51 13.32 6.43
N TYR A 326 -12.68 12.59 5.68
CA TYR A 326 -11.27 12.42 5.99
C TYR A 326 -10.36 13.31 5.14
N LEU A 327 -10.62 13.41 3.83
CA LEU A 327 -9.84 14.24 2.91
C LEU A 327 -10.57 15.56 2.65
N ASN A 328 -10.03 16.64 3.22
CA ASN A 328 -10.60 17.98 3.14
C ASN A 328 -9.56 19.06 2.87
#